data_AF-A0A1N7P169-F1
#
_entry.id   AF-A0A1N7P169-F1
#
_cell.length_a   1.000
_cell.length_b   1.000
_cell.length_c   1.000
_cell.angle_alpha   90.00
_cell.angle_beta   90.00
_cell.angle_gamma   90.00
#
_symmetry.space_group_name_H-M   'P 1'
#
loop_
_entity.id
_entity.type
_entity.pdbx_description
1 polymer ?
#
loop_
_entity_poly.entity_id
_entity_poly.type
_entity_poly.pdbx_seq_one_letter_code
_entity_poly.pdbx_strand_id
1 'polypeptide(L)'
;MDRILAYKNTESINNWVHRIKETANFAQPFIDKYKTVPTLPELETEDLNNLFMNPRQFFVLKLTEGEVLQIGKLKMSSEKVFDFLERPSGLDELVSSLEALKNDRNFIGVYAANLEYVDLENGVLIPRQTFLNEIDELYSYYIDTENQHSALELINQIKPNLQALVSLLKAEKMDSLDTIFTGTGSGKNRIYGTNLRAVLNSF
;
A
#
# COMPACT_ATOMS: atom_id res chain seq x y z
N MET A 1 -27.95 13.69 -11.88
CA MET A 1 -27.53 14.19 -10.55
C MET A 1 -26.03 14.05 -10.52
N ASP A 2 -25.30 15.09 -10.12
CA ASP A 2 -23.85 14.99 -9.98
C ASP A 2 -23.51 14.13 -8.76
N ARG A 3 -22.40 13.39 -8.84
CA ARG A 3 -21.93 12.48 -7.80
C ARG A 3 -21.64 13.24 -6.51
N ILE A 4 -22.29 12.86 -5.39
CA ILE A 4 -22.12 13.53 -4.09
C ILE A 4 -21.23 12.67 -3.19
N LEU A 5 -20.14 13.22 -2.65
CA LEU A 5 -19.31 12.52 -1.67
C LEU A 5 -20.08 12.33 -0.35
N ALA A 6 -20.32 11.07 0.01
CA ALA A 6 -21.09 10.69 1.19
C ALA A 6 -20.21 10.40 2.41
N TYR A 7 -19.08 9.73 2.19
CA TYR A 7 -18.14 9.38 3.25
C TYR A 7 -16.73 9.22 2.68
N LYS A 8 -15.72 9.53 3.49
CA LYS A 8 -14.32 9.37 3.14
C LYS A 8 -13.55 8.83 4.33
N ASN A 9 -12.90 7.68 4.15
CA ASN A 9 -12.05 7.08 5.18
C ASN A 9 -10.65 7.72 5.14
N THR A 10 -10.54 8.90 5.76
CA THR A 10 -9.30 9.68 5.79
C THR A 10 -8.17 8.97 6.53
N GLU A 11 -8.48 8.13 7.52
CA GLU A 11 -7.47 7.35 8.25
C GLU A 11 -6.78 6.33 7.34
N SER A 12 -7.55 5.52 6.60
CA SER A 12 -6.98 4.55 5.66
C SER A 12 -6.18 5.22 4.54
N ILE A 13 -6.68 6.35 4.00
CA ILE A 13 -5.95 7.15 3.00
C ILE A 13 -4.62 7.64 3.57
N ASN A 14 -4.64 8.24 4.76
CA ASN A 14 -3.44 8.76 5.41
C ASN A 14 -2.43 7.65 5.73
N ASN A 15 -2.89 6.47 6.15
CA ASN A 15 -2.04 5.31 6.41
C ASN A 15 -1.30 4.85 5.13
N TRP A 16 -2.00 4.80 4.00
CA TRP A 16 -1.37 4.48 2.71
C TRP A 16 -0.37 5.55 2.26
N VAL A 17 -0.77 6.83 2.32
CA VAL A 17 0.11 7.96 1.97
C VAL A 17 1.37 7.93 2.83
N HIS A 18 1.23 7.68 4.13
CA HIS A 18 2.34 7.60 5.06
C HIS A 18 3.30 6.47 4.70
N ARG A 19 2.80 5.26 4.46
CA ARG A 19 3.63 4.09 4.07
C ARG A 19 4.45 4.36 2.82
N ILE A 20 3.87 4.97 1.80
CA ILE A 20 4.60 5.26 0.55
C ILE A 20 5.65 6.35 0.76
N LYS A 21 5.33 7.38 1.56
CA LYS A 21 6.32 8.40 1.95
C LYS A 21 7.47 7.80 2.75
N GLU A 22 7.20 6.88 3.66
CA GLU A 22 8.24 6.15 4.39
C GLU A 22 9.11 5.32 3.45
N THR A 23 8.52 4.61 2.49
CA THR A 23 9.29 3.90 1.45
C THR A 23 10.19 4.83 0.66
N ALA A 24 9.65 5.96 0.17
CA ALA A 24 10.43 6.94 -0.59
C ALA A 24 11.61 7.49 0.25
N ASN A 25 11.34 7.89 1.50
CA ASN A 25 12.36 8.39 2.42
C ASN A 25 13.42 7.33 2.76
N PHE A 26 13.01 6.07 2.91
CA PHE A 26 13.91 4.95 3.19
C PHE A 26 14.83 4.66 1.99
N ALA A 27 14.28 4.70 0.77
CA ALA A 27 15.00 4.38 -0.46
C ALA A 27 15.87 5.54 -0.97
N GLN A 28 15.54 6.79 -0.64
CA GLN A 28 16.23 8.00 -1.13
C GLN A 28 17.76 7.97 -0.91
N PRO A 29 18.31 7.54 0.25
CA PRO A 29 19.76 7.49 0.46
C PRO A 29 20.50 6.60 -0.56
N PHE A 30 19.85 5.54 -1.08
CA PHE A 30 20.43 4.67 -2.10
C PHE A 30 20.43 5.35 -3.47
N ILE A 31 19.39 6.13 -3.77
CA ILE A 31 19.32 6.96 -4.98
C ILE A 31 20.38 8.07 -4.93
N ASP A 32 20.55 8.71 -3.77
CA ASP A 32 21.58 9.73 -3.58
C ASP A 32 22.97 9.14 -3.76
N LYS A 33 23.23 7.95 -3.19
CA LYS A 33 24.49 7.21 -3.40
C LYS A 33 24.69 6.83 -4.87
N TYR A 34 23.65 6.36 -5.56
CA TYR A 34 23.71 6.05 -7.01
C TYR A 34 24.24 7.25 -7.81
N LYS A 35 23.73 8.45 -7.56
CA LYS A 35 24.18 9.67 -8.26
C LYS A 35 25.64 10.05 -8.01
N THR A 36 26.24 9.57 -6.92
CA THR A 36 27.66 9.83 -6.62
C THR A 36 28.61 8.90 -7.37
N VAL A 37 28.11 7.78 -7.89
CA VAL A 37 28.93 6.83 -8.64
C VAL A 37 29.16 7.40 -10.05
N PRO A 38 30.42 7.66 -10.45
CA PRO A 38 30.71 8.25 -11.74
C PRO A 38 30.30 7.32 -12.87
N THR A 39 30.03 7.88 -14.05
CA THR A 39 29.76 7.15 -15.31
C THR A 39 28.47 6.31 -15.34
N LEU A 40 27.68 6.29 -14.26
CA LEU A 40 26.37 5.65 -14.31
C LEU A 40 25.37 6.48 -15.12
N PRO A 41 24.53 5.84 -15.95
CA PRO A 41 23.47 6.52 -16.66
C PRO A 41 22.42 7.07 -15.70
N GLU A 42 21.58 7.98 -16.19
CA GLU A 42 20.44 8.47 -15.43
C GLU A 42 19.49 7.33 -15.07
N LEU A 43 18.92 7.41 -13.87
CA LEU A 43 17.99 6.42 -13.33
C LEU A 43 16.57 6.84 -13.69
N GLU A 44 15.76 5.88 -14.12
CA GLU A 44 14.34 6.08 -14.46
C GLU A 44 13.44 5.39 -13.41
N THR A 45 12.15 5.74 -13.38
CA THR A 45 11.20 5.13 -12.43
C THR A 45 11.10 3.61 -12.62
N GLU A 46 11.13 3.12 -13.86
CA GLU A 46 11.07 1.69 -14.18
C GLU A 46 12.28 0.90 -13.64
N ASP A 47 13.40 1.58 -13.39
CA ASP A 47 14.62 0.95 -12.89
C ASP A 47 14.54 0.57 -11.41
N LEU A 48 13.72 1.27 -10.62
CA LEU A 48 13.72 1.16 -9.16
C LEU A 48 13.56 -0.28 -8.68
N ASN A 49 12.60 -1.02 -9.25
CA ASN A 49 12.36 -2.40 -8.84
C ASN A 49 13.59 -3.29 -9.09
N ASN A 50 14.22 -3.18 -10.28
CA ASN A 50 15.40 -3.96 -10.61
C ASN A 50 16.63 -3.54 -9.79
N LEU A 51 16.80 -2.24 -9.53
CA LEU A 51 17.88 -1.71 -8.70
C LEU A 51 17.85 -2.35 -7.29
N PHE A 52 16.68 -2.40 -6.65
CA PHE A 52 16.56 -2.92 -5.28
C PHE A 52 16.46 -4.45 -5.22
N MET A 53 15.78 -5.10 -6.16
CA MET A 53 15.52 -6.54 -6.09
C MET A 53 16.60 -7.38 -6.77
N ASN A 54 17.26 -6.83 -7.79
CA ASN A 54 18.26 -7.52 -8.61
C ASN A 54 19.47 -6.61 -8.94
N PRO A 55 20.17 -6.05 -7.93
CA PRO A 55 21.17 -4.99 -8.14
C PRO A 55 22.28 -5.36 -9.13
N ARG A 56 22.89 -6.55 -9.03
CA ARG A 56 23.94 -6.99 -9.98
C ARG A 56 23.44 -7.04 -11.41
N GLN A 57 22.23 -7.57 -11.62
CA GLN A 57 21.64 -7.67 -12.95
C GLN A 57 21.35 -6.27 -13.51
N PHE A 58 20.79 -5.40 -12.66
CA PHE A 58 20.53 -4.00 -13.02
C PHE A 58 21.81 -3.29 -13.47
N PHE A 59 22.89 -3.33 -12.69
CA PHE A 59 24.14 -2.66 -13.05
C PHE A 59 24.81 -3.25 -14.28
N VAL A 60 24.75 -4.57 -14.49
CA VAL A 60 25.23 -5.16 -15.74
C VAL A 60 24.45 -4.59 -16.91
N LEU A 61 23.11 -4.58 -16.86
CA LEU A 61 22.30 -4.06 -17.95
C LEU A 61 22.60 -2.57 -18.24
N LYS A 62 22.77 -1.74 -17.19
CA LYS A 62 23.07 -0.31 -17.36
C LYS A 62 24.49 -0.06 -17.87
N LEU A 63 25.48 -0.83 -17.43
CA LEU A 63 26.88 -0.66 -17.84
C LEU A 63 27.20 -1.29 -19.20
N THR A 64 26.44 -2.31 -19.62
CA THR A 64 26.61 -2.96 -20.93
C THR A 64 25.56 -2.54 -21.95
N GLU A 65 24.71 -1.55 -21.62
CA GLU A 65 23.61 -1.09 -22.49
C GLU A 65 22.69 -2.24 -22.96
N GLY A 66 22.52 -3.25 -22.11
CA GLY A 66 21.72 -4.45 -22.40
C GLY A 66 22.42 -5.50 -23.27
N GLU A 67 23.70 -5.32 -23.61
CA GLU A 67 24.46 -6.31 -24.37
C GLU A 67 24.64 -7.62 -23.59
N VAL A 68 24.38 -8.74 -24.28
CA VAL A 68 24.59 -10.08 -23.73
C VAL A 68 26.01 -10.52 -24.00
N LEU A 69 26.83 -10.57 -22.95
CA LEU A 69 28.22 -11.02 -23.08
C LEU A 69 28.27 -12.52 -23.44
N GLN A 70 28.99 -12.85 -24.52
CA GLN A 70 29.18 -14.21 -25.01
C GLN A 70 30.65 -14.52 -25.21
N ILE A 71 31.08 -15.71 -24.76
CA ILE A 71 32.42 -16.26 -25.03
C ILE A 71 32.22 -17.51 -25.88
N GLY A 72 32.49 -17.40 -27.18
CA GLY A 72 32.18 -18.46 -28.14
C GLY A 72 30.67 -18.69 -28.24
N LYS A 73 30.19 -19.85 -27.76
CA LYS A 73 28.76 -20.20 -27.69
C LYS A 73 28.15 -20.06 -26.30
N LEU A 74 28.95 -19.72 -25.29
CA LEU A 74 28.49 -19.62 -23.90
C LEU A 74 27.97 -18.21 -23.63
N LYS A 75 26.68 -18.12 -23.25
CA LYS A 75 26.09 -16.92 -22.68
C LYS A 75 26.46 -16.83 -21.20
N MET A 76 27.01 -15.69 -20.80
CA MET A 76 27.40 -15.43 -19.43
C MET A 76 26.19 -15.03 -18.58
N SER A 77 26.16 -15.46 -17.31
CA SER A 77 25.18 -14.94 -16.34
C SER A 77 25.57 -13.52 -15.92
N SER A 78 24.58 -12.69 -15.60
CA SER A 78 24.82 -11.31 -15.14
C SER A 78 25.75 -11.26 -13.92
N GLU A 79 25.62 -12.18 -12.97
CA GLU A 79 26.53 -12.27 -11.83
C GLU A 79 28.00 -12.41 -12.26
N LYS A 80 28.29 -13.26 -13.24
CA LYS A 80 29.65 -13.44 -13.74
C LYS A 80 30.12 -12.23 -14.53
N VAL A 81 29.25 -11.66 -15.36
CA VAL A 81 29.58 -10.43 -16.12
C VAL A 81 29.95 -9.31 -15.15
N PHE A 82 29.19 -9.14 -14.07
CA PHE A 82 29.45 -8.14 -13.04
C PHE A 82 30.87 -8.26 -12.44
N ASP A 83 31.37 -9.48 -12.27
CA ASP A 83 32.71 -9.73 -11.74
C ASP A 83 33.84 -9.34 -12.71
N PHE A 84 33.57 -9.29 -14.02
CA PHE A 84 34.54 -8.95 -15.07
C PHE A 84 34.50 -7.49 -15.53
N LEU A 85 33.43 -6.76 -15.23
CA LEU A 85 33.32 -5.36 -15.63
C LEU A 85 34.36 -4.50 -14.90
N GLU A 86 34.91 -3.51 -15.61
CA GLU A 86 35.63 -2.42 -14.95
C GLU A 86 34.60 -1.56 -14.22
N ARG A 87 34.60 -1.63 -12.89
CA ARG A 87 33.57 -1.02 -12.06
C ARG A 87 34.01 0.37 -11.60
N PRO A 88 33.17 1.41 -11.75
CA PRO A 88 33.47 2.73 -11.24
C PRO A 88 33.62 2.72 -9.72
N SER A 89 34.45 3.63 -9.20
CA SER A 89 34.63 3.80 -7.77
C SER A 89 33.30 4.03 -7.05
N GLY A 90 33.09 3.35 -5.91
CA GLY A 90 31.86 3.42 -5.12
C GLY A 90 30.75 2.45 -5.54
N LEU A 91 30.83 1.83 -6.72
CA LEU A 91 29.81 0.89 -7.17
C LEU A 91 29.71 -0.36 -6.28
N ASP A 92 30.85 -0.94 -5.91
CA ASP A 92 30.88 -2.16 -5.07
C ASP A 92 30.21 -1.95 -3.71
N GLU A 93 30.39 -0.75 -3.13
CA GLU A 93 29.77 -0.40 -1.86
C GLU A 93 28.26 -0.16 -2.00
N LEU A 94 27.81 0.40 -3.13
CA LEU A 94 26.39 0.57 -3.42
C LEU A 94 25.72 -0.79 -3.64
N VAL A 95 26.28 -1.65 -4.48
CA VAL A 95 25.77 -3.00 -4.73
C VAL A 95 25.70 -3.80 -3.44
N SER A 96 26.76 -3.80 -2.63
CA SER A 96 26.76 -4.51 -1.35
C SER A 96 25.66 -4.01 -0.41
N SER A 97 25.40 -2.70 -0.38
CA SER A 97 24.32 -2.14 0.44
C SER A 97 22.92 -2.53 -0.05
N LEU A 98 22.70 -2.61 -1.36
CA LEU A 98 21.45 -3.06 -1.96
C LEU A 98 21.24 -4.58 -1.77
N GLU A 99 22.30 -5.39 -1.87
CA GLU A 99 22.23 -6.83 -1.61
C GLU A 99 21.93 -7.14 -0.14
N ALA A 100 22.41 -6.32 0.79
CA ALA A 100 22.05 -6.42 2.20
C ALA A 100 20.56 -6.18 2.43
N LEU A 101 19.96 -5.19 1.76
CA LEU A 101 18.52 -4.90 1.84
C LEU A 101 17.66 -6.08 1.39
N LYS A 102 18.06 -6.79 0.34
CA LYS A 102 17.32 -7.95 -0.17
C LYS A 102 17.14 -9.05 0.88
N ASN A 103 18.04 -9.13 1.85
CA ASN A 103 17.99 -10.08 2.96
C ASN A 103 17.36 -9.48 4.24
N ASP A 104 17.05 -8.19 4.24
CA ASP A 104 16.38 -7.51 5.35
C ASP A 104 14.87 -7.75 5.31
N ARG A 105 14.35 -8.37 6.38
CA ARG A 105 12.91 -8.69 6.49
C ARG A 105 12.03 -7.45 6.55
N ASN A 106 12.51 -6.36 7.13
CA ASN A 106 11.77 -5.11 7.19
C ASN A 106 11.68 -4.49 5.80
N PHE A 107 12.78 -4.52 5.04
CA PHE A 107 12.75 -4.05 3.66
C PHE A 107 11.76 -4.85 2.80
N ILE A 108 11.88 -6.17 2.81
CA ILE A 108 11.01 -7.04 2.00
C ILE A 108 9.55 -6.96 2.44
N GLY A 109 9.29 -6.94 3.75
CA GLY A 109 7.93 -6.98 4.29
C GLY A 109 7.19 -5.65 4.27
N VAL A 110 7.91 -4.51 4.23
CA VAL A 110 7.31 -3.18 4.39
C VAL A 110 7.53 -2.30 3.16
N TYR A 111 8.76 -2.25 2.63
CA TYR A 111 9.15 -1.22 1.66
C TYR A 111 9.15 -1.73 0.22
N ALA A 112 9.60 -2.96 -0.02
CA ALA A 112 9.86 -3.47 -1.37
C ALA A 112 8.61 -3.45 -2.26
N ALA A 113 7.46 -3.88 -1.75
CA ALA A 113 6.19 -3.86 -2.49
C ALA A 113 5.72 -2.43 -2.80
N ASN A 114 6.00 -1.47 -1.91
CA ASN A 114 5.54 -0.10 -2.09
C ASN A 114 6.38 0.71 -3.09
N LEU A 115 7.55 0.20 -3.51
CA LEU A 115 8.40 0.86 -4.51
C LEU A 115 7.67 1.04 -5.84
N GLU A 116 6.70 0.18 -6.16
CA GLU A 116 5.90 0.30 -7.39
C GLU A 116 4.98 1.53 -7.40
N TYR A 117 4.73 2.15 -6.23
CA TYR A 117 3.89 3.34 -6.05
C TYR A 117 4.70 4.61 -5.82
N VAL A 118 5.99 4.59 -6.14
CA VAL A 118 6.90 5.72 -6.06
C VAL A 118 7.37 6.06 -7.47
N ASP A 119 7.46 7.36 -7.75
CA ASP A 119 8.05 7.89 -8.98
C ASP A 119 9.39 8.54 -8.67
N LEU A 120 10.31 8.49 -9.63
CA LEU A 120 11.59 9.17 -9.58
C LEU A 120 11.53 10.42 -10.45
N GLU A 121 11.51 11.60 -9.82
CA GLU A 121 11.48 12.89 -10.52
C GLU A 121 12.71 13.71 -10.18
N ASN A 122 13.51 14.07 -11.18
CA ASN A 122 14.77 14.82 -10.99
C ASN A 122 15.67 14.17 -9.91
N GLY A 123 15.64 12.83 -9.85
CA GLY A 123 16.39 12.05 -8.88
C GLY A 123 15.82 12.06 -7.44
N VAL A 124 14.61 12.56 -7.23
CA VAL A 124 13.91 12.53 -5.94
C VAL A 124 12.77 11.54 -6.02
N LEU A 125 12.69 10.66 -5.03
CA LEU A 125 11.59 9.71 -4.89
C LEU A 125 10.37 10.43 -4.30
N ILE A 126 9.26 10.37 -5.03
CA ILE A 126 7.99 10.95 -4.59
C ILE A 126 6.86 9.91 -4.69
N PRO A 127 5.84 9.95 -3.82
CA PRO A 127 4.65 9.13 -4.00
C PRO A 127 3.99 9.39 -5.36
N ARG A 128 3.66 8.32 -6.08
CA ARG A 128 2.99 8.40 -7.40
C ARG A 128 1.60 9.00 -7.25
N GLN A 129 1.35 10.14 -7.89
CA GLN A 129 0.10 10.87 -7.74
C GLN A 129 -1.12 10.10 -8.28
N THR A 130 -0.97 9.33 -9.36
CA THR A 130 -2.06 8.52 -9.90
C THR A 130 -2.53 7.47 -8.90
N PHE A 131 -1.60 6.78 -8.24
CA PHE A 131 -1.93 5.83 -7.18
C PHE A 131 -2.56 6.52 -5.96
N LEU A 132 -2.07 7.70 -5.56
CA LEU A 132 -2.70 8.46 -4.47
C LEU A 132 -4.15 8.81 -4.79
N ASN A 133 -4.46 9.15 -6.04
CA ASN A 133 -5.83 9.41 -6.48
C ASN A 133 -6.68 8.13 -6.46
N GLU A 134 -6.11 6.98 -6.86
CA GLU A 134 -6.80 5.68 -6.78
C GLU A 134 -7.14 5.30 -5.34
N ILE A 135 -6.23 5.52 -4.39
CA ILE A 135 -6.47 5.31 -2.96
C ILE A 135 -7.53 6.28 -2.44
N ASP A 136 -7.46 7.56 -2.83
CA ASP A 136 -8.47 8.55 -2.44
C ASP A 136 -9.87 8.13 -2.86
N GLU A 137 -9.99 7.63 -4.09
CA GLU A 137 -11.24 7.14 -4.67
C GLU A 137 -11.69 5.81 -4.04
N LEU A 138 -10.78 4.85 -3.84
CA LEU A 138 -11.07 3.54 -3.24
C LEU A 138 -11.65 3.66 -1.82
N TYR A 139 -11.20 4.67 -1.07
CA TYR A 139 -11.63 4.94 0.30
C TYR A 139 -12.68 6.07 0.40
N SER A 140 -13.25 6.47 -0.73
CA SER A 140 -14.36 7.42 -0.81
C SER A 140 -15.63 6.74 -1.29
N TYR A 141 -16.74 7.06 -0.63
CA TYR A 141 -18.06 6.56 -0.97
C TYR A 141 -18.90 7.72 -1.46
N TYR A 142 -19.60 7.48 -2.56
CA TYR A 142 -20.39 8.51 -3.22
C TYR A 142 -21.84 8.05 -3.41
N ILE A 143 -22.73 9.02 -3.46
CA ILE A 143 -24.13 8.87 -3.83
C ILE A 143 -24.27 9.21 -5.30
N ASP A 144 -24.80 8.27 -6.05
CA ASP A 144 -25.02 8.36 -7.50
C ASP A 144 -26.51 8.41 -7.86
N THR A 145 -27.40 8.16 -6.89
CA THR A 145 -28.85 8.08 -7.11
C THR A 145 -29.65 8.75 -5.99
N GLU A 146 -30.84 9.27 -6.33
CA GLU A 146 -31.81 9.82 -5.36
C GLU A 146 -32.21 8.81 -4.26
N ASN A 147 -32.27 7.52 -4.61
CA ASN A 147 -32.57 6.47 -3.64
C ASN A 147 -31.45 6.30 -2.59
N GLN A 148 -30.18 6.40 -3.02
CA GLN A 148 -29.04 6.37 -2.10
C GLN A 148 -28.99 7.63 -1.23
N HIS A 149 -29.34 8.79 -1.78
CA HIS A 149 -29.48 10.04 -1.01
C HIS A 149 -30.55 9.88 0.09
N SER A 150 -31.75 9.44 -0.29
CA SER A 150 -32.85 9.19 0.64
C SER A 150 -32.48 8.16 1.72
N ALA A 151 -31.77 7.10 1.34
CA ALA A 151 -31.26 6.11 2.29
C ALA A 151 -30.26 6.72 3.29
N LEU A 152 -29.34 7.58 2.82
CA LEU A 152 -28.38 8.27 3.69
C LEU A 152 -29.10 9.20 4.68
N GLU A 153 -30.10 9.95 4.23
CA GLU A 153 -30.89 10.82 5.10
C GLU A 153 -31.59 10.02 6.20
N LEU A 154 -32.21 8.89 5.87
CA LEU A 154 -32.83 7.99 6.85
C LEU A 154 -31.80 7.42 7.83
N ILE A 155 -30.64 6.99 7.36
CA ILE A 155 -29.55 6.52 8.23
C ILE A 155 -29.10 7.64 9.17
N ASN A 156 -28.95 8.87 8.67
CA ASN A 156 -28.57 10.03 9.49
C ASN A 156 -29.61 10.37 10.56
N GLN A 157 -30.90 10.12 10.31
CA GLN A 157 -31.96 10.26 11.32
C GLN A 157 -31.91 9.15 12.38
N ILE A 158 -31.53 7.94 11.98
CA ILE A 158 -31.43 6.78 12.89
C ILE A 158 -30.16 6.83 13.74
N LYS A 159 -29.07 7.37 13.19
CA LYS A 159 -27.73 7.39 13.80
C LYS A 159 -27.69 7.98 15.23
N PRO A 160 -28.31 9.12 15.55
CA PRO A 160 -28.34 9.65 16.93
C PRO A 160 -29.00 8.69 17.91
N ASN A 161 -30.09 8.03 17.51
CA ASN A 161 -30.79 7.06 18.35
C ASN A 161 -29.93 5.81 18.59
N LEU A 162 -29.22 5.33 17.56
CA LEU A 162 -28.24 4.25 17.72
C LEU A 162 -27.06 4.66 18.60
N GLN A 163 -26.55 5.88 18.48
CA GLN A 163 -25.46 6.37 19.34
C GLN A 163 -25.92 6.55 20.80
N ALA A 164 -27.13 7.03 21.03
CA ALA A 164 -27.74 7.08 22.35
C ALA A 164 -27.87 5.68 22.95
N LEU A 165 -28.34 4.72 22.15
CA LEU A 165 -28.43 3.33 22.55
C LEU A 165 -27.06 2.72 22.84
N VAL A 166 -26.06 2.91 21.99
CA VAL A 166 -24.67 2.47 22.22
C VAL A 166 -24.11 3.10 23.50
N SER A 167 -24.43 4.36 23.79
CA SER A 167 -23.95 5.04 25.00
C SER A 167 -24.58 4.46 26.26
N LEU A 168 -25.86 4.06 26.20
CA LEU A 168 -26.51 3.28 27.25
C LEU A 168 -25.88 1.87 27.37
N LEU A 169 -25.48 1.28 26.25
CA LEU A 169 -24.92 -0.07 26.18
C LEU A 169 -23.44 -0.14 26.54
N LYS A 170 -22.61 0.89 26.28
CA LYS A 170 -21.20 0.97 26.69
C LYS A 170 -21.02 0.97 28.22
N ALA A 171 -22.12 1.03 28.98
CA ALA A 171 -22.14 0.64 30.37
C ALA A 171 -21.87 -0.86 30.60
N GLU A 172 -21.98 -1.74 29.59
CA GLU A 172 -21.71 -3.19 29.66
C GLU A 172 -21.13 -3.77 28.32
N LYS A 173 -20.26 -4.80 28.32
CA LYS A 173 -19.63 -5.42 27.10
C LYS A 173 -20.53 -6.41 26.32
N MET A 174 -20.31 -6.65 25.01
CA MET A 174 -21.13 -7.58 24.20
C MET A 174 -20.40 -8.47 23.18
N ASP A 175 -20.71 -9.78 23.17
CA ASP A 175 -20.30 -10.80 22.20
C ASP A 175 -21.53 -11.47 21.52
N SER A 176 -21.51 -11.67 20.18
CA SER A 176 -22.47 -12.44 19.33
C SER A 176 -23.80 -11.79 18.86
N LEU A 177 -24.26 -12.23 17.68
CA LEU A 177 -25.45 -11.76 16.93
C LEU A 177 -26.78 -12.43 17.31
N ASP A 178 -26.74 -13.55 18.01
CA ASP A 178 -27.92 -14.25 18.55
C ASP A 178 -28.54 -13.48 19.74
N THR A 179 -27.74 -12.59 20.31
CA THR A 179 -28.16 -11.58 21.25
C THR A 179 -28.77 -10.35 20.57
N ILE A 180 -29.28 -10.40 19.32
CA ILE A 180 -30.25 -9.38 18.84
C ILE A 180 -31.68 -9.67 19.24
N PHE A 181 -32.04 -10.90 19.63
CA PHE A 181 -33.43 -11.17 19.93
C PHE A 181 -33.56 -12.15 21.08
N THR A 182 -34.43 -11.83 22.06
CA THR A 182 -34.80 -12.77 23.12
C THR A 182 -36.17 -13.35 22.82
N GLY A 183 -36.29 -14.68 22.85
CA GLY A 183 -37.58 -15.37 22.67
C GLY A 183 -37.97 -16.17 23.91
N THR A 184 -39.20 -15.99 24.41
CA THR A 184 -39.78 -16.83 25.47
C THR A 184 -40.99 -17.60 24.96
N GLY A 185 -41.11 -18.87 25.39
CA GLY A 185 -42.18 -19.80 24.97
C GLY A 185 -41.70 -20.94 24.06
N SER A 186 -42.60 -21.89 23.76
CA SER A 186 -42.32 -23.08 22.95
C SER A 186 -43.38 -23.29 21.85
N GLY A 187 -42.94 -23.76 20.68
CA GLY A 187 -43.83 -24.04 19.56
C GLY A 187 -44.47 -22.78 18.95
N LYS A 188 -45.76 -22.83 18.61
CA LYS A 188 -46.49 -21.71 17.97
C LYS A 188 -46.72 -20.50 18.88
N ASN A 189 -46.43 -20.61 20.17
CA ASN A 189 -46.66 -19.56 21.17
C ASN A 189 -45.38 -18.79 21.53
N ARG A 190 -44.40 -18.74 20.61
CA ARG A 190 -43.14 -18.04 20.86
C ARG A 190 -43.33 -16.52 20.71
N ILE A 191 -42.95 -15.78 21.73
CA ILE A 191 -42.96 -14.31 21.73
C ILE A 191 -41.52 -13.84 21.55
N TYR A 192 -41.28 -12.97 20.57
CA TYR A 192 -39.96 -12.41 20.27
C TYR A 192 -39.86 -10.96 20.77
N GLY A 193 -38.72 -10.62 21.36
CA GLY A 193 -38.32 -9.25 21.71
C GLY A 193 -36.94 -8.91 21.16
N THR A 194 -36.69 -7.61 20.92
CA THR A 194 -35.43 -7.09 20.36
C THR A 194 -34.37 -6.84 21.44
N ASN A 195 -33.13 -7.13 21.12
CA ASN A 195 -31.90 -6.99 21.88
C ASN A 195 -30.87 -6.31 20.95
N LEU A 196 -31.20 -5.10 20.47
CA LEU A 196 -30.49 -4.25 19.49
C LEU A 196 -28.94 -4.22 19.48
N ARG A 197 -28.32 -4.71 20.54
CA ARG A 197 -26.90 -4.71 20.81
C ARG A 197 -26.07 -5.44 19.73
N ALA A 198 -26.62 -6.40 19.01
CA ALA A 198 -25.89 -7.03 17.90
C ALA A 198 -26.17 -6.46 16.50
N VAL A 199 -27.17 -5.58 16.32
CA VAL A 199 -27.30 -4.79 15.09
C VAL A 199 -26.08 -3.89 14.92
N LEU A 200 -25.44 -3.54 16.03
CA LEU A 200 -24.28 -2.66 16.11
C LEU A 200 -22.94 -3.37 15.83
N ASN A 201 -22.88 -4.71 15.85
CA ASN A 201 -21.64 -5.47 15.59
C ASN A 201 -21.46 -5.85 14.11
N SER A 202 -22.40 -5.45 13.24
CA SER A 202 -22.39 -5.72 11.79
C SER A 202 -21.99 -4.50 10.94
N PHE A 203 -21.60 -3.41 11.58
CA PHE A 203 -21.13 -2.16 10.97
C PHE A 203 -19.68 -1.89 11.39
#